data_AF-A0A962VUT7-F1
#
_entry.id   AF-A0A962VUT7-F1
#
_cell.length_a   1.000
_cell.length_b   1.000
_cell.length_c   1.000
_cell.angle_alpha   90.00
_cell.angle_beta   90.00
_cell.angle_gamma   90.00
#
_symmetry.space_group_name_H-M   'P 1'
#
loop_
_entity.id
_entity.type
_entity.pdbx_description
1 polymer ?
#
loop_
_entity_poly.entity_id
_entity_poly.type
_entity_poly.pdbx_seq_one_letter_code
_entity_poly.pdbx_strand_id
1 'polypeptide(L)' 'MGKYFTTEQAAAYLGVTPSRVRQYIAEERLPSEKYGRDHLIREHVLADFANKGKKKRGRPPKVRD' A
#
# COMPACT_ATOMS: atom_id res chain seq x y z
N MET A 1 -8.01 -5.20 -20.17
CA MET A 1 -8.36 -6.04 -19.00
C MET A 1 -7.68 -5.42 -17.79
N GLY A 2 -8.43 -4.96 -16.78
CA GLY A 2 -7.81 -4.44 -15.55
C GLY A 2 -7.36 -5.59 -14.67
N LYS A 3 -6.06 -5.74 -14.45
CA LYS A 3 -5.53 -6.74 -13.51
C LYS A 3 -5.67 -6.20 -12.09
N TYR A 4 -6.22 -7.03 -11.22
CA TYR A 4 -6.34 -6.75 -9.79
C TYR A 4 -5.34 -7.59 -9.01
N PHE A 5 -4.75 -6.99 -7.99
CA PHE A 5 -3.80 -7.60 -7.07
C PHE A 5 -4.46 -7.73 -5.70
N THR A 6 -4.34 -8.91 -5.10
CA THR A 6 -4.66 -9.06 -3.68
C THR A 6 -3.61 -8.35 -2.82
N THR A 7 -3.90 -8.16 -1.53
CA THR A 7 -2.92 -7.62 -0.58
C THR A 7 -1.60 -8.40 -0.54
N GLU A 8 -1.64 -9.72 -0.72
CA GLU A 8 -0.44 -10.57 -0.76
C GLU A 8 0.38 -10.36 -2.03
N GLN A 9 -0.28 -10.31 -3.19
CA GLN A 9 0.40 -10.06 -4.46
C GLN A 9 0.97 -8.65 -4.50
N ALA A 10 0.24 -7.66 -3.98
CA ALA A 10 0.71 -6.29 -3.84
C ALA A 10 1.91 -6.19 -2.89
N ALA A 11 1.91 -6.98 -1.82
CA ALA A 11 3.02 -7.04 -0.86
C ALA A 11 4.30 -7.59 -1.52
N ALA A 12 4.18 -8.68 -2.30
CA ALA A 12 5.27 -9.23 -3.09
C ALA A 12 5.80 -8.22 -4.11
N TYR A 13 4.92 -7.53 -4.82
CA TYR A 13 5.29 -6.51 -5.81
C TYR A 13 6.03 -5.31 -5.20
N LEU A 14 5.59 -4.83 -4.03
CA LEU A 14 6.20 -3.70 -3.33
C LEU A 14 7.41 -4.09 -2.47
N GLY A 15 7.70 -5.39 -2.31
CA GLY A 15 8.71 -5.91 -1.40
C GLY A 15 8.46 -5.53 0.06
N VAL A 16 7.20 -5.63 0.51
CA VAL A 16 6.78 -5.33 1.89
C VAL A 16 5.90 -6.45 2.44
N THR A 17 5.50 -6.38 3.71
CA THR A 17 4.57 -7.35 4.29
C THR A 17 3.11 -7.02 3.96
N PRO A 18 2.20 -8.01 3.89
CA PRO A 18 0.76 -7.77 3.67
C PRO A 18 0.13 -6.83 4.71
N SER A 19 0.59 -6.88 5.96
CA SER A 19 0.18 -5.93 7.01
C SER A 19 0.56 -4.49 6.69
N ARG A 20 1.71 -4.27 6.03
CA ARG A 20 2.12 -2.94 5.56
C ARG A 20 1.23 -2.42 4.43
N VAL A 21 0.80 -3.30 3.52
CA VAL A 21 -0.16 -2.97 2.47
C VAL A 21 -1.50 -2.58 3.08
N ARG A 22 -2.01 -3.36 4.03
CA ARG A 22 -3.23 -3.02 4.80
C ARG A 22 -3.10 -1.69 5.52
N GLN A 23 -1.93 -1.39 6.08
CA GLN A 23 -1.67 -0.07 6.66
C GLN A 23 -1.75 1.05 5.62
N TYR A 24 -1.20 0.88 4.42
CA TYR A 24 -1.31 1.90 3.36
C TYR A 24 -2.75 2.13 2.92
N ILE A 25 -3.56 1.07 2.89
CA ILE A 25 -4.99 1.17 2.61
C ILE A 25 -5.70 1.92 3.74
N ALA A 26 -5.43 1.57 5.00
CA ALA A 26 -6.04 2.21 6.17
C ALA A 26 -5.62 3.68 6.33
N GLU A 27 -4.40 4.04 5.92
CA GLU A 27 -3.91 5.42 5.85
C GLU A 27 -4.40 6.17 4.58
N GLU A 28 -5.28 5.57 3.77
CA GLU A 28 -5.79 6.10 2.49
C GLU A 28 -4.69 6.45 1.46
N ARG A 29 -3.49 5.88 1.65
CA ARG A 29 -2.33 6.11 0.78
C ARG A 29 -2.34 5.22 -0.46
N LEU A 30 -2.98 4.07 -0.36
CA LEU A 30 -3.11 3.11 -1.44
C LEU A 30 -4.61 2.84 -1.68
N PRO A 31 -5.18 3.35 -2.78
CA PRO A 31 -6.55 3.06 -3.16
C PRO A 31 -6.76 1.55 -3.34
N SER A 32 -7.83 1.03 -2.75
CA SER A 32 -8.23 -0.37 -2.90
C SER A 32 -9.75 -0.49 -2.95
N GLU A 33 -10.23 -1.52 -3.63
CA GLU A 33 -11.63 -1.92 -3.64
C GLU A 33 -11.81 -3.07 -2.65
N LYS A 34 -12.77 -2.93 -1.72
CA LYS A 34 -13.08 -3.98 -0.77
C LYS A 34 -13.97 -5.01 -1.45
N TYR A 35 -13.51 -6.27 -1.50
CA TYR A 35 -14.26 -7.39 -2.03
C TYR A 35 -14.44 -8.44 -0.93
N GLY A 36 -15.56 -8.37 -0.22
CA GLY A 36 -15.83 -9.19 0.96
C GLY A 36 -14.83 -8.91 2.09
N ARG A 37 -14.01 -9.90 2.43
CA ARG A 37 -12.96 -9.79 3.47
C ARG A 37 -11.64 -9.24 2.94
N ASP A 38 -11.44 -9.29 1.62
CA ASP A 38 -10.17 -8.94 0.99
C ASP A 38 -10.20 -7.55 0.37
N HIS A 39 -9.00 -7.00 0.15
CA HIS A 39 -8.80 -5.77 -0.61
C HIS A 39 -8.15 -6.10 -1.94
N LEU A 40 -8.73 -5.57 -3.01
CA LEU A 40 -8.23 -5.67 -4.37
C LEU A 40 -7.65 -4.31 -4.79
N ILE A 41 -6.43 -4.33 -5.30
CA ILE A 41 -5.71 -3.14 -5.74
C ILE A 41 -5.55 -3.24 -7.25
N ARG A 42 -5.89 -2.17 -7.98
CA ARG A 42 -5.70 -2.14 -9.42
C ARG A 42 -4.22 -2.06 -9.75
N GLU A 43 -3.78 -2.77 -10.80
CA GLU A 43 -2.38 -2.82 -11.22
C GLU A 43 -1.75 -1.43 -11.44
N HIS A 44 -2.43 -0.53 -12.16
CA HIS A 44 -1.91 0.82 -12.42
C HIS A 44 -1.73 1.63 -11.13
N VAL A 45 -2.67 1.52 -10.19
CA VAL A 45 -2.58 2.20 -8.88
C VAL A 45 -1.36 1.68 -8.10
N LEU A 46 -1.14 0.36 -8.12
CA LEU A 46 -0.01 -0.26 -7.44
C LEU A 46 1.33 0.15 -8.06
N ALA A 47 1.40 0.19 -9.39
CA ALA A 47 2.58 0.63 -10.13
C ALA A 47 2.88 2.12 -9.86
N ASP A 48 1.87 2.98 -9.90
CA ASP A 48 2.02 4.40 -9.58
C ASP A 48 2.48 4.62 -8.14
N PHE A 49 1.95 3.82 -7.20
CA PHE A 49 2.38 3.87 -5.81
C PHE A 49 3.83 3.44 -5.62
N ALA A 50 4.27 2.40 -6.35
CA ALA A 50 5.66 1.96 -6.36
C ALA A 50 6.60 3.04 -6.94
N ASN A 51 6.17 3.68 -8.03
CA ASN A 51 6.93 4.74 -8.72
C ASN A 51 7.04 6.04 -7.92
N LYS A 52 6.01 6.40 -7.13
CA LYS A 52 6.05 7.58 -6.24
C LYS A 52 7.10 7.48 -5.13
N GLY A 53 7.74 6.31 -4.97
CA GLY A 53 8.84 6.09 -4.06
C GLY A 53 8.41 6.02 -2.59
N LYS A 54 9.24 5.36 -1.77
CA LYS A 54 9.03 5.30 -0.32
C LYS A 54 9.31 6.69 0.25
N LYS A 55 8.28 7.44 0.67
CA LYS A 55 8.47 8.62 1.54
C LYS A 55 9.33 8.16 2.72
N LYS A 56 10.57 8.65 2.83
CA LYS A 56 11.50 8.28 3.91
C LYS A 56 10.83 8.66 5.23
N ARG A 57 10.22 7.69 5.92
CA ARG A 57 9.77 7.85 7.30
C ARG A 57 11.03 7.88 8.15
N GLY A 58 11.62 9.06 8.30
CA GLY A 58 12.56 9.30 9.38
C GLY A 58 11.88 9.05 10.72
N ARG A 59 12.69 8.88 11.78
CA ARG A 59 12.17 8.86 13.15
C ARG A 59 11.34 10.14 13.36
N PRO A 60 10.11 10.07 13.89
CA PRO A 60 9.38 11.28 14.25
C PRO A 60 10.28 12.15 15.15
N PRO A 61 10.35 13.47 14.91
CA PRO A 61 11.15 14.35 15.74
C PRO A 61 10.66 14.23 17.19
N LYS A 62 11.61 14.15 18.14
CA LYS A 62 11.27 14.16 19.56
C LYS A 62 10.75 15.56 19.87
N VAL A 63 9.43 15.71 19.96
CA VAL A 63 8.82 16.92 20.53
C VAL A 63 9.32 16.97 21.98
N ARG A 64 10.06 18.03 22.32
CA ARG A 64 10.35 18.36 23.73
C ARG A 64 9.22 19.30 24.16
N ASP A 65 8.37 18.82 25.06
CA ASP A 65 7.49 19.66 25.88
C ASP A 65 8.32 20.52 26.84
#